data_AF-A0A7V4EI07-F1
#
_entry.id   AF-A0A7V4EI07-F1
#
_cell.length_a   1.000
_cell.length_b   1.000
_cell.length_c   1.000
_cell.angle_alpha   90.00
_cell.angle_beta   90.00
_cell.angle_gamma   90.00
#
_symmetry.space_group_name_H-M   'P 1'
#
loop_
_entity.id
_entity.type
_entity.pdbx_description
1 polymer ?
#
loop_
_entity_poly.entity_id
_entity_poly.type
_entity_poly.pdbx_seq_one_letter_code
_entity_poly.pdbx_strand_id
1 'polypeptide(L)'
;FGIPKALQVARATHLLAWLAFLLAGLGYGAGAWYYLGLVLVGLLLVLEHRLVSPEDLSRVDVAFFQANVGVSLGMFLFIVLDLVF
;
A
#
# COMPACT_ATOMS: atom_id res chain seq x y z
N PHE A 1 -11.26 8.35 20.46
CA PHE A 1 -10.91 8.89 19.13
C PHE A 1 -12.10 8.70 18.19
N GLY A 2 -12.30 9.56 17.17
CA GLY A 2 -13.41 9.46 16.21
C GLY A 2 -12.94 9.15 14.78
N ILE A 3 -13.89 8.89 13.87
CA ILE A 3 -13.63 8.45 12.48
C ILE A 3 -12.61 9.34 11.74
N PRO A 4 -12.71 10.69 11.74
CA PRO A 4 -11.75 11.52 11.01
C PRO A 4 -10.30 11.31 11.46
N LYS A 5 -10.08 11.20 12.78
CA LYS A 5 -8.75 10.94 13.34
C LYS A 5 -8.27 9.53 13.02
N ALA A 6 -9.16 8.53 13.04
CA ALA A 6 -8.82 7.15 12.67
C ALA A 6 -8.34 7.05 11.21
N LEU A 7 -9.03 7.72 10.28
CA LEU A 7 -8.63 7.76 8.87
C LEU A 7 -7.30 8.50 8.65
N GLN A 8 -7.02 9.56 9.42
CA GLN A 8 -5.72 10.23 9.38
C GLN A 8 -4.59 9.33 9.87
N VAL A 9 -4.81 8.60 10.97
CA VAL A 9 -3.84 7.61 11.47
C VAL A 9 -3.61 6.52 10.42
N ALA A 10 -4.67 6.00 9.80
CA ALA A 10 -4.55 4.98 8.74
C ALA A 10 -3.70 5.47 7.56
N ARG A 11 -3.89 6.71 7.10
CA ARG A 11 -3.07 7.33 6.05
C ARG A 11 -1.60 7.42 6.44
N ALA A 12 -1.32 7.85 7.67
CA ALA A 12 0.04 7.92 8.18
C ALA A 12 0.69 6.53 8.26
N THR A 13 -0.04 5.51 8.73
CA THR A 13 0.47 4.14 8.80
C THR A 13 0.73 3.54 7.42
N HIS A 14 -0.10 3.82 6.42
CA HIS A 14 0.13 3.38 5.04
C HIS A 14 1.34 4.09 4.41
N LEU A 15 1.51 5.38 4.65
CA LEU A 15 2.71 6.08 4.21
C LEU A 15 3.97 5.48 4.85
N LEU A 16 3.94 5.19 6.15
CA LEU A 16 5.05 4.55 6.85
C LEU A 16 5.33 3.15 6.31
N ALA A 17 4.30 2.34 6.03
CA ALA A 17 4.46 1.03 5.42
C ALA A 17 5.11 1.12 4.02
N TRP A 18 4.64 2.06 3.19
CA TRP A 18 5.20 2.28 1.86
C TRP A 18 6.66 2.76 1.91
N LEU A 19 7.00 3.66 2.84
CA LEU A 19 8.37 4.08 3.09
C LEU A 19 9.24 2.92 3.61
N ALA A 20 8.70 2.04 4.46
CA ALA A 20 9.41 0.85 4.92
C ALA A 20 9.74 -0.09 3.75
N PHE A 21 8.83 -0.29 2.80
CA PHE A 21 9.13 -1.03 1.57
C PHE A 21 10.19 -0.33 0.72
N LEU A 22 10.12 1.00 0.55
CA LEU A 22 11.16 1.74 -0.15
C LEU A 22 12.55 1.53 0.47
N LEU A 23 12.65 1.65 1.80
CA LEU A 23 13.89 1.43 2.53
C LEU A 23 14.36 -0.03 2.43
N ALA A 24 13.44 -0.99 2.47
CA ALA A 24 13.76 -2.40 2.27
C ALA A 24 14.33 -2.65 0.88
N GLY A 25 13.73 -2.09 -0.18
CA GLY A 25 14.24 -2.20 -1.55
C GLY A 25 15.63 -1.59 -1.71
N LEU A 26 15.86 -0.41 -1.12
CA LEU A 26 17.18 0.22 -1.11
C LEU A 26 18.22 -0.62 -0.35
N GLY A 27 17.86 -1.19 0.80
CA GLY A 27 18.75 -2.03 1.60
C GLY A 27 19.03 -3.41 0.98
N TYR A 28 18.07 -3.95 0.23
CA TYR A 28 18.21 -5.18 -0.55
C TYR A 28 19.05 -4.97 -1.82
N GLY A 29 19.11 -3.74 -2.33
CA GLY A 29 19.69 -3.46 -3.65
C GLY A 29 18.77 -3.94 -4.78
N ALA A 30 17.46 -3.71 -4.61
CA ALA A 30 16.43 -4.21 -5.50
C ALA A 30 16.53 -3.67 -6.93
N GLY A 31 16.04 -4.45 -7.88
CA GLY A 31 15.96 -4.09 -9.30
C GLY A 31 14.72 -3.28 -9.66
N ALA A 32 14.55 -3.06 -10.97
CA ALA A 32 13.48 -2.22 -11.50
C ALA A 32 12.08 -2.84 -11.29
N TRP A 33 11.96 -4.17 -11.25
CA TRP A 33 10.68 -4.85 -11.04
C TRP A 33 10.16 -4.60 -9.63
N TYR A 34 11.02 -4.64 -8.62
CA TYR A 34 10.65 -4.28 -7.26
C TYR A 34 10.06 -2.86 -7.18
N TYR A 35 10.76 -1.88 -7.74
CA TYR A 35 10.33 -0.49 -7.67
C TYR A 35 9.06 -0.21 -8.50
N LEU A 36 8.85 -0.94 -9.59
CA LEU A 36 7.57 -0.90 -10.31
C LEU A 36 6.42 -1.40 -9.42
N GLY A 37 6.61 -2.53 -8.74
CA GLY A 37 5.64 -3.05 -7.77
C GLY A 37 5.36 -2.05 -6.64
N LEU A 38 6.41 -1.45 -6.09
CA LEU A 38 6.30 -0.43 -5.05
C LEU A 38 5.47 0.78 -5.50
N VAL A 39 5.66 1.27 -6.73
CA VAL A 39 4.87 2.37 -7.28
C VAL A 39 3.41 1.96 -7.44
N LEU A 40 3.13 0.78 -8.00
CA LEU A 40 1.77 0.29 -8.19
C LEU A 40 1.01 0.10 -6.88
N VAL A 41 1.68 -0.46 -5.86
CA VAL A 41 1.13 -0.61 -4.51
C VAL A 41 0.91 0.75 -3.84
N GLY A 42 1.82 1.70 -4.02
CA GLY A 42 1.64 3.08 -3.55
C GLY A 42 0.39 3.74 -4.15
N LEU A 43 0.18 3.59 -5.46
CA LEU A 43 -1.03 4.07 -6.14
C LEU A 43 -2.29 3.40 -5.58
N LEU A 44 -2.25 2.09 -5.34
CA LEU A 44 -3.36 1.35 -4.76
C LEU A 44 -3.77 1.90 -3.38
N LEU A 45 -2.81 2.17 -2.50
CA LEU A 45 -3.06 2.75 -1.16
C LEU A 45 -3.68 4.15 -1.25
N VAL A 46 -3.27 4.96 -2.24
CA VAL A 46 -3.89 6.27 -2.49
C VAL A 46 -5.35 6.12 -2.94
N LEU A 47 -5.64 5.14 -3.82
CA LEU A 47 -7.00 4.89 -4.31
C LEU A 47 -7.92 4.38 -3.20
N GLU A 48 -7.42 3.52 -2.32
CA GLU A 48 -8.16 3.05 -1.13
C GLU A 48 -8.65 4.22 -0.28
N HIS A 49 -7.76 5.16 0.05
CA HIS A 49 -8.13 6.31 0.88
C HIS A 49 -9.08 7.30 0.19
N ARG A 50 -9.26 7.21 -1.12
CA ARG A 50 -10.29 7.96 -1.87
C ARG A 50 -11.65 7.26 -1.85
N LEU A 51 -11.69 5.95 -1.59
CA LEU A 51 -12.93 5.17 -1.48
C LEU A 51 -13.63 5.34 -0.13
N VAL A 52 -12.91 5.82 0.89
CA VAL A 52 -13.43 6.03 2.24
C VAL A 52 -13.33 7.50 2.63
N SER A 53 -14.38 8.02 3.27
CA SER A 53 -14.41 9.36 3.82
C SER A 53 -14.97 9.34 5.25
N PRO A 54 -14.69 10.37 6.07
CA PRO A 54 -15.28 10.44 7.39
C PRO A 54 -16.82 10.48 7.39
N GLU A 55 -17.42 10.95 6.30
CA GLU A 55 -18.86 11.09 6.11
C GLU A 55 -19.51 9.84 5.48
N ASP A 56 -18.73 9.01 4.78
CA ASP A 56 -19.20 7.78 4.13
C ASP A 56 -18.14 6.67 4.23
N LEU A 57 -18.47 5.66 5.05
CA LEU A 57 -17.68 4.43 5.25
C LEU A 57 -18.33 3.20 4.60
N SER A 58 -19.34 3.36 3.74
CA SER A 58 -20.08 2.24 3.12
C SER A 58 -19.19 1.27 2.35
N ARG A 59 -17.99 1.71 1.95
CA ARG A 59 -17.01 0.91 1.19
C ARG A 59 -15.76 0.55 1.99
N VAL A 60 -15.75 0.73 3.31
CA VAL A 60 -14.56 0.51 4.14
C VAL A 60 -14.06 -0.94 4.09
N ASP A 61 -14.96 -1.93 4.07
CA ASP A 61 -14.57 -3.34 4.00
C ASP A 61 -13.92 -3.69 2.66
N VAL A 62 -14.44 -3.12 1.56
CA VAL A 62 -13.87 -3.29 0.22
C VAL A 62 -12.51 -2.63 0.15
N ALA A 63 -12.40 -1.39 0.65
CA ALA A 63 -11.14 -0.65 0.71
C ALA A 63 -10.08 -1.45 1.49
N PHE A 64 -10.43 -1.93 2.69
CA PHE A 64 -9.54 -2.75 3.52
C PHE A 64 -9.11 -4.05 2.83
N PHE A 65 -10.06 -4.82 2.28
CA PHE A 65 -9.75 -6.11 1.67
C PHE A 65 -8.89 -5.94 0.41
N GLN A 66 -9.25 -5.01 -0.47
CA GLN A 66 -8.50 -4.74 -1.71
C GLN A 66 -7.10 -4.23 -1.42
N ALA A 67 -6.93 -3.39 -0.40
CA ALA A 67 -5.62 -2.93 0.03
C ALA A 67 -4.74 -4.06 0.53
N ASN A 68 -5.25 -4.91 1.43
CA ASN A 68 -4.48 -6.02 1.96
C ASN A 68 -4.07 -7.02 0.87
N VAL A 69 -5.01 -7.43 0.02
CA VAL A 69 -4.73 -8.36 -1.09
C VAL A 69 -3.79 -7.74 -2.11
N GLY A 70 -4.07 -6.51 -2.53
CA GLY A 70 -3.29 -5.81 -3.55
C GLY A 70 -1.86 -5.49 -3.12
N VAL A 71 -1.66 -5.04 -1.88
CA VAL A 71 -0.33 -4.77 -1.32
C VAL A 71 0.45 -6.08 -1.17
N SER A 72 -0.14 -7.10 -0.54
CA SER A 72 0.57 -8.37 -0.25
C SER A 72 0.92 -9.15 -1.51
N LEU A 73 -0.08 -9.46 -2.36
CA LEU A 73 0.15 -10.22 -3.58
C LEU A 73 0.91 -9.40 -4.63
N GLY A 74 0.66 -8.09 -4.70
CA GLY A 74 1.37 -7.19 -5.60
C GLY A 74 2.86 -7.14 -5.29
N MET A 75 3.24 -6.81 -4.04
CA MET A 75 4.66 -6.82 -3.67
C MET A 75 5.28 -8.20 -3.82
N PHE A 76 4.58 -9.27 -3.40
CA PHE A 76 5.08 -10.64 -3.57
C PHE A 76 5.41 -10.96 -5.03
N LEU A 77 4.48 -10.69 -5.95
CA LEU A 77 4.69 -10.93 -7.38
C LEU A 77 5.89 -10.15 -7.91
N PHE A 78 5.99 -8.85 -7.62
CA PHE A 78 7.08 -8.04 -8.14
C PHE A 78 8.44 -8.37 -7.52
N ILE A 79 8.48 -8.82 -6.26
CA ILE A 79 9.69 -9.37 -5.65
C ILE A 79 10.12 -10.66 -6.36
N VAL A 80 9.17 -11.56 -6.66
CA VAL A 80 9.48 -12.78 -7.42
C VAL A 80 10.01 -12.44 -8.81
N LEU A 81 9.40 -11.48 -9.50
CA LEU A 81 9.90 -11.02 -10.80
C LEU A 81 11.31 -10.44 -10.71
N ASP A 82 11.59 -9.62 -9.69
CA ASP A 82 12.90 -9.02 -9.44
C ASP A 82 13.99 -10.06 -9.11
N LEU A 83 13.60 -11.19 -8.49
CA LEU A 83 14.52 -12.29 -8.20
C LEU A 83 14.79 -13.20 -9.42
N VAL A 84 13.82 -13.28 -10.34
CA VAL A 84 13.90 -14.15 -11.52
C VAL A 84 14.62 -13.46 -12.69
N PHE A 85 14.52 -12.14 -12.80
CA PHE A 85 15.04 -11.33 -13.91
C PHE A 85 16.03 -10.28 -13.44
#